data_AF-A0AAN7Y115-F1
#
_entry.id   AF-A0AAN7Y115-F1
#
_cell.length_a   1.000
_cell.length_b   1.000
_cell.length_c   1.000
_cell.angle_alpha   90.00
_cell.angle_beta   90.00
_cell.angle_gamma   90.00
#
_symmetry.space_group_name_H-M   'P 1'
#
loop_
_entity.id
_entity.type
_entity.pdbx_description
1 polymer ?
#
loop_
_entity_poly.entity_id
_entity_poly.type
_entity_poly.pdbx_seq_one_letter_code
_entity_poly.pdbx_strand_id
1 'polypeptide(L)'
;MKLPDSHHVSPEDYYLLADTWKQEWEKGVQVLASPDTIPQPSVRAVVEKPKELLFTLQRKFLQSSSQESTEPGYMNIKELSENMCRYDLDDMDLHWLHGLNTELQRMGEEGVCSCLPTA
;
A
#
# COMPACT_ATOMS: atom_id res chain seq x y z
N MET A 1 -45.36 13.04 -13.82
CA MET A 1 -46.22 12.86 -12.64
C MET A 1 -46.73 11.43 -12.64
N LYS A 2 -46.74 10.74 -11.50
CA LYS A 2 -47.30 9.37 -11.40
C LYS A 2 -48.83 9.47 -11.33
N LEU A 3 -49.54 8.75 -12.19
CA LEU A 3 -51.00 8.68 -12.15
C LEU A 3 -51.45 7.79 -10.96
N PRO A 4 -52.60 8.07 -10.33
CA PRO A 4 -53.17 7.20 -9.30
C PRO A 4 -53.52 5.82 -9.86
N ASP A 5 -53.27 4.77 -9.08
CA ASP A 5 -53.45 3.36 -9.51
C ASP A 5 -54.91 3.00 -9.86
N SER A 6 -55.89 3.80 -9.41
CA SER A 6 -57.31 3.62 -9.72
C SER A 6 -57.77 4.27 -11.04
N HIS A 7 -56.89 4.98 -11.73
CA HIS A 7 -57.23 5.70 -12.95
C HIS A 7 -57.15 4.78 -14.18
N HIS A 8 -58.29 4.59 -14.87
CA HIS A 8 -58.36 3.77 -16.07
C HIS A 8 -57.93 4.59 -17.30
N VAL A 9 -56.75 4.29 -17.85
CA VAL A 9 -56.22 4.96 -19.04
C VAL A 9 -56.60 4.18 -20.30
N SER A 10 -57.14 4.86 -21.32
CA SER A 10 -57.47 4.25 -22.60
C SER A 10 -56.20 3.75 -23.31
N PRO A 11 -56.24 2.63 -24.05
CA PRO A 11 -55.13 2.16 -24.88
C PRO A 11 -54.55 3.17 -25.87
N GLU A 12 -55.35 4.14 -26.31
CA GLU A 12 -54.95 5.21 -27.24
C GLU A 12 -54.16 6.34 -26.56
N ASP A 13 -54.24 6.44 -25.22
CA ASP A 13 -53.67 7.54 -24.43
C ASP A 13 -52.32 7.17 -23.79
N TYR A 14 -51.81 5.96 -24.02
CA TYR A 14 -50.51 5.54 -23.52
C TYR A 14 -49.71 4.78 -24.58
N TYR A 15 -48.38 4.93 -24.49
CA TYR A 15 -47.45 4.12 -25.27
C TYR A 15 -46.89 3.02 -24.38
N LEU A 16 -47.02 1.76 -24.81
CA LEU A 16 -46.38 0.64 -24.14
C LEU A 16 -44.90 0.59 -24.54
N LEU A 17 -44.03 1.09 -23.67
CA LEU A 17 -42.59 0.94 -23.79
C LEU A 17 -42.19 -0.43 -23.22
N ALA A 18 -42.37 -1.48 -24.01
CA ALA A 18 -41.82 -2.79 -23.70
C ALA A 18 -40.44 -2.91 -24.36
N ASP A 19 -39.41 -3.11 -23.55
CA ASP A 19 -38.08 -3.45 -24.06
C ASP A 19 -38.12 -4.86 -24.66
N THR A 20 -38.23 -4.94 -25.99
CA THR A 20 -38.29 -6.19 -26.78
C THR A 20 -37.05 -7.07 -26.69
N TRP A 21 -36.04 -6.64 -25.93
CA TRP A 21 -34.69 -7.19 -25.83
C TRP A 21 -34.31 -7.50 -24.37
N LYS A 22 -35.21 -7.24 -23.41
CA LYS A 22 -34.98 -7.43 -21.97
C LYS A 22 -34.69 -8.90 -21.63
N GLN A 23 -35.37 -9.84 -22.29
CA GLN A 23 -35.20 -11.26 -22.04
C GLN A 23 -33.86 -11.80 -22.57
N GLU A 24 -33.33 -11.21 -23.63
CA GLU A 24 -32.02 -11.49 -24.23
C GLU A 24 -30.91 -10.92 -23.35
N TRP A 25 -31.15 -9.76 -22.74
CA TRP A 25 -30.25 -9.12 -21.78
C TRP A 25 -30.09 -9.94 -20.50
N GLU A 26 -31.20 -10.48 -19.97
CA GLU A 26 -31.19 -11.36 -18.79
C GLU A 26 -30.47 -12.69 -19.04
N LYS A 27 -30.43 -13.18 -20.29
CA LYS A 27 -29.67 -14.38 -20.67
C LYS A 27 -28.17 -14.13 -20.73
N GLY A 28 -27.75 -12.88 -20.93
CA GLY A 28 -26.36 -12.49 -21.13
C GLY A 28 -25.76 -13.10 -22.40
N VAL A 29 -24.63 -12.55 -22.84
CA VAL A 29 -23.83 -13.15 -23.92
C VAL A 29 -22.58 -13.73 -23.29
N GLN A 30 -22.46 -15.06 -23.30
CA GLN A 30 -21.22 -15.73 -22.93
C GLN A 30 -20.26 -15.68 -24.12
N VAL A 31 -19.24 -14.83 -24.02
CA VAL A 31 -18.12 -14.84 -24.97
C VAL A 31 -17.04 -15.75 -24.40
N LEU A 32 -16.65 -16.78 -25.15
CA LEU A 32 -15.51 -17.60 -24.75
C LEU A 32 -14.27 -16.72 -24.71
N ALA A 33 -13.58 -16.67 -23.56
CA ALA A 33 -12.30 -16.01 -23.48
C ALA A 33 -11.32 -16.74 -24.40
N SER A 34 -10.81 -16.05 -25.42
CA SER A 34 -9.82 -16.65 -26.32
C SER A 34 -8.47 -16.72 -25.62
N PRO A 35 -7.86 -17.91 -25.47
CA PRO A 35 -6.55 -18.05 -24.84
C PRO A 35 -5.47 -17.17 -25.47
N ASP A 36 -5.59 -16.92 -26.78
CA ASP A 36 -4.64 -16.11 -27.56
C ASP A 36 -4.76 -14.60 -27.29
N THR A 37 -5.84 -14.17 -26.63
CA THR A 37 -6.06 -12.77 -26.25
C THR A 37 -5.59 -12.43 -24.84
N ILE A 38 -5.10 -13.43 -24.08
CA ILE A 38 -4.61 -13.23 -22.72
C ILE A 38 -3.29 -12.43 -22.77
N PRO A 39 -3.22 -11.23 -22.14
CA PRO A 39 -2.00 -10.46 -22.09
C PRO A 39 -0.87 -11.24 -21.41
N GLN A 40 0.30 -11.30 -22.06
CA GLN A 40 1.47 -11.96 -21.49
C GLN A 40 2.19 -11.03 -20.50
N PRO A 41 2.63 -11.54 -19.33
CA PRO A 41 3.41 -10.74 -18.40
C PRO A 41 4.76 -10.35 -19.03
N SER A 42 5.14 -9.07 -18.90
CA SER A 42 6.46 -8.59 -19.33
C SER A 42 7.24 -8.11 -18.10
N VAL A 43 8.48 -8.57 -17.96
CA VAL A 43 9.40 -8.14 -16.90
C VAL A 43 10.59 -7.43 -17.54
N ARG A 44 11.03 -6.32 -16.94
CA ARG A 44 12.27 -5.64 -17.32
C ARG A 44 13.31 -5.86 -16.21
N ALA A 45 14.50 -6.30 -16.59
CA ALA A 45 15.62 -6.35 -15.66
C ALA A 45 16.04 -4.91 -15.32
N VAL A 46 16.05 -4.58 -14.04
CA VAL A 46 16.60 -3.31 -13.54
C VAL A 46 17.99 -3.64 -13.00
N VAL A 47 18.96 -2.75 -13.25
CA VAL A 47 20.30 -2.87 -12.67
C VAL A 47 20.16 -3.02 -11.16
N GLU A 48 20.69 -4.11 -10.62
CA GLU A 48 20.72 -4.33 -9.18
C GLU A 48 21.52 -3.19 -8.54
N LYS A 49 20.83 -2.32 -7.80
CA LYS A 49 21.50 -1.46 -6.83
C LYS A 49 22.03 -2.37 -5.72
N PRO A 50 23.24 -2.12 -5.18
CA PRO A 50 23.73 -2.88 -4.05
C PRO A 50 22.66 -2.89 -2.95
N LYS A 51 22.21 -4.08 -2.56
CA LYS A 51 21.27 -4.25 -1.44
C LYS A 51 21.98 -3.76 -0.18
N GLU A 52 21.61 -2.59 0.31
CA GLU A 52 21.71 -2.35 1.74
C GLU A 52 20.77 -3.36 2.40
N LEU A 53 21.32 -4.22 3.24
CA LEU A 53 20.59 -5.22 4.00
C LEU A 53 19.78 -4.51 5.10
N LEU A 54 18.67 -3.90 4.70
CA LEU A 54 17.74 -3.20 5.60
C LEU A 54 16.75 -4.15 6.26
N PHE A 55 16.67 -5.41 5.80
CA PHE A 55 15.80 -6.42 6.37
C PHE A 55 16.61 -7.50 7.08
N THR A 56 16.30 -7.69 8.38
CA THR A 56 16.65 -8.90 9.12
C THR A 56 15.35 -9.64 9.41
N LEU A 57 15.18 -10.80 8.79
CA LEU A 57 13.94 -11.58 8.87
C LEU A 57 13.72 -12.14 10.28
N GLN A 58 12.57 -11.86 10.90
CA GLN A 58 12.26 -12.37 12.24
C GLN A 58 11.79 -13.84 12.22
N ARG A 59 12.52 -14.71 12.92
CA ARG A 59 12.38 -16.19 12.97
C ARG A 59 11.09 -16.72 13.62
N LYS A 60 10.08 -15.89 13.88
CA LYS A 60 8.87 -16.28 14.63
C LYS A 60 7.80 -16.97 13.78
N PHE A 61 7.82 -16.77 12.46
CA PHE A 61 6.93 -17.44 11.49
C PHE A 61 7.70 -18.36 10.51
N LEU A 62 8.98 -18.56 10.79
CA LEU A 62 9.87 -19.51 10.14
C LEU A 62 10.48 -20.33 11.27
N GLN A 63 10.13 -21.60 11.41
CA GLN A 63 10.77 -22.45 12.41
C GLN A 63 12.21 -22.78 11.96
N SER A 64 13.12 -21.84 12.12
CA SER A 64 14.56 -22.10 12.12
C SER A 64 14.95 -22.31 13.58
N SER A 65 15.41 -23.50 13.95
CA SER A 65 15.80 -23.82 15.33
C SER A 65 16.91 -22.88 15.79
N SER A 66 16.58 -21.82 16.53
CA SER A 66 17.58 -20.91 17.08
C SER A 66 17.10 -20.41 18.44
N GLN A 67 17.40 -21.27 19.43
CA GLN A 67 17.40 -21.15 20.89
C GLN A 67 16.75 -19.91 21.53
N GLU A 68 15.70 -20.14 22.32
CA GLU A 68 15.24 -19.26 23.39
C GLU A 68 16.32 -19.13 24.49
N SER A 69 16.59 -17.90 24.92
CA SER A 69 17.34 -17.61 26.15
C SER A 69 16.40 -17.60 27.36
N THR A 70 16.87 -18.22 28.45
CA THR A 70 16.07 -18.85 29.52
C THR A 70 15.59 -17.93 30.67
N GLU A 71 15.57 -16.59 30.56
CA GLU A 71 15.24 -15.74 31.73
C GLU A 71 14.04 -14.78 31.54
N PRO A 72 12.95 -14.93 32.33
CA PRO A 72 11.83 -14.01 32.30
C PRO A 72 12.17 -12.70 33.04
N GLY A 73 12.29 -11.60 32.30
CA GLY A 73 12.49 -10.25 32.86
C GLY A 73 13.52 -9.40 32.13
N TYR A 74 14.34 -10.00 31.27
CA TYR A 74 15.31 -9.27 30.46
C TYR A 74 14.65 -8.76 29.17
N MET A 75 14.27 -7.48 29.15
CA MET A 75 13.94 -6.78 27.90
C MET A 75 15.23 -6.26 27.27
N ASN A 76 15.59 -6.82 26.12
CA ASN A 76 16.78 -6.42 25.39
C ASN A 76 16.55 -5.03 24.76
N ILE A 77 17.10 -3.98 25.39
CA ILE A 77 16.95 -2.57 24.97
C ILE A 77 17.41 -2.37 23.52
N LYS A 78 18.37 -3.17 23.05
CA LYS A 78 18.86 -3.15 21.67
C LYS A 78 17.83 -3.73 20.69
N GLU A 79 17.13 -4.78 21.08
CA GLU A 79 16.03 -5.34 20.26
C GLU A 79 14.82 -4.38 20.22
N LEU A 80 14.54 -3.66 21.31
CA LEU A 80 13.52 -2.62 21.35
C LEU A 80 13.87 -1.44 20.43
N SER A 81 15.12 -0.96 20.45
CA SER A 81 15.56 0.16 19.59
C SER A 81 15.64 -0.22 18.10
N GLU A 82 15.90 -1.48 17.79
CA GLU A 82 15.81 -2.03 16.44
C GLU A 82 14.35 -2.17 15.96
N ASN A 83 13.39 -2.30 16.87
CA ASN A 83 11.95 -2.41 16.57
C ASN A 83 11.18 -1.08 16.61
N MET A 84 11.80 0.04 16.99
CA MET A 84 11.18 1.36 16.89
C MET A 84 11.27 1.87 15.44
N CYS A 85 10.15 2.30 14.86
CA CYS A 85 10.09 2.82 13.49
C CYS A 85 11.10 3.94 13.29
N ARG A 86 12.18 3.65 12.56
CA ARG A 86 13.14 4.66 12.12
C ARG A 86 12.46 5.54 11.09
N TYR A 87 12.63 6.87 11.22
CA TYR A 87 12.13 7.81 10.23
C TYR A 87 13.15 7.90 9.11
N ASP A 88 12.79 7.45 7.92
CA ASP A 88 13.63 7.57 6.73
C ASP A 88 13.53 9.02 6.24
N LEU A 89 14.62 9.78 6.40
CA LEU A 89 14.69 11.18 5.97
C LEU A 89 14.67 11.25 4.45
N ASP A 90 13.76 12.06 3.91
CA ASP A 90 13.74 12.36 2.49
C ASP A 90 14.72 13.49 2.12
N ASP A 91 14.83 13.81 0.82
CA ASP A 91 15.74 14.86 0.36
C ASP A 91 15.39 16.23 0.99
N MET A 92 14.11 16.54 1.20
CA MET A 92 13.67 17.81 1.80
C MET A 92 14.16 17.90 3.24
N ASP A 93 13.96 16.82 4.00
CA ASP A 93 14.37 16.72 5.40
C ASP A 93 15.89 16.93 5.54
N LEU A 94 16.68 16.33 4.63
CA LEU A 94 18.12 16.48 4.59
C LEU A 94 18.57 17.93 4.30
N HIS A 95 17.90 18.62 3.37
CA HIS A 95 18.21 20.01 3.06
C HIS A 95 17.92 20.94 4.25
N TRP A 96 16.81 20.72 4.95
CA TRP A 96 16.45 21.48 6.15
C TRP A 96 17.45 21.22 7.28
N LEU A 97 17.81 19.96 7.52
CA LEU A 97 18.80 19.58 8.52
C LEU A 97 20.17 20.23 8.23
N HIS A 98 20.61 20.21 6.98
CA HIS A 98 21.87 20.85 6.57
C HIS A 98 21.84 22.37 6.78
N GLY A 99 20.74 23.03 6.39
CA GLY A 99 20.56 24.48 6.59
C GLY A 99 20.63 24.86 8.07
N LEU A 100 19.93 24.12 8.92
CA LEU A 100 19.95 24.33 10.38
C LEU A 100 21.36 24.14 10.96
N ASN A 101 22.04 23.04 10.62
CA ASN A 101 23.38 22.75 11.13
C ASN A 101 24.42 23.78 10.69
N THR A 102 24.26 24.34 9.49
CA THR A 102 25.12 25.44 8.99
C THR A 102 24.98 26.68 9.87
N GLU A 103 23.75 27.03 10.26
CA GLU A 103 23.51 28.19 11.13
C GLU A 103 23.98 27.94 12.57
N LEU A 104 23.76 26.73 13.11
CA LEU A 104 24.28 26.32 14.42
C LEU A 104 25.81 26.43 14.48
N GLN A 105 26.50 25.93 13.45
CA GLN A 105 27.95 26.03 13.37
C GLN A 105 28.43 27.50 13.33
N ARG A 106 27.70 28.39 12.63
CA ARG A 106 28.02 29.83 12.62
C ARG A 106 27.87 30.46 14.01
N MET A 107 26.97 29.93 14.83
CA MET A 107 26.75 30.37 16.22
C MET A 107 27.69 29.70 17.22
N GLY A 108 28.53 28.75 16.79
CA GLY A 108 29.44 27.99 17.67
C GLY A 108 28.75 26.85 18.41
N GLU A 109 27.56 26.44 17.99
CA GLU A 109 26.78 25.34 18.56
C GLU A 109 27.08 24.02 17.85
N GLU A 110 26.86 22.89 18.52
CA GLU A 110 27.01 21.56 17.95
C GLU A 110 25.87 21.22 16.98
N GLY A 111 26.23 20.52 15.88
CA GLY A 111 25.26 20.10 14.87
C GLY A 111 24.39 18.93 15.32
N VAL A 112 23.16 18.88 14.83
CA VAL A 112 22.23 17.77 15.04
C VAL A 112 22.61 16.61 14.12
N CYS A 113 22.90 15.45 14.71
CA CYS A 113 23.26 14.24 13.96
C CYS A 113 22.02 13.58 13.33
N SER A 114 22.14 13.10 12.08
CA SER A 114 21.08 12.36 11.37
C SER A 114 20.86 10.95 11.91
N CYS A 115 21.83 10.41 12.67
CA CYS A 115 21.72 9.17 13.41
C CYS A 115 21.86 9.48 14.91
N LEU A 116 20.81 9.21 15.69
CA LEU A 116 20.90 9.31 17.14
C LEU A 116 22.07 8.46 17.65
N PRO A 117 22.82 8.94 18.65
CA PRO A 117 24.05 8.30 19.10
C PRO A 117 23.77 6.86 19.51
N THR A 118 24.47 5.94 18.86
CA THR A 118 24.58 4.56 19.33
C THR A 118 25.44 4.62 20.59
N ALA A 119 24.78 4.60 21.76
CA ALA A 119 25.43 4.38 23.04
C ALA A 119 25.86 2.92 23.19
#